data_AF-A0A318DD83-F1
#
_entry.id   AF-A0A318DD83-F1
#
_cell.length_a   1.000
_cell.length_b   1.000
_cell.length_c   1.000
_cell.angle_alpha   90.00
_cell.angle_beta   90.00
_cell.angle_gamma   90.00
#
_symmetry.space_group_name_H-M   'P 1'
#
loop_
_entity.id
_entity.type
_entity.pdbx_description
1 polymer ?
#
loop_
_entity_poly.entity_id
_entity_poly.type
_entity_poly.pdbx_seq_one_letter_code
_entity_poly.pdbx_strand_id
1 'polypeptide(L)'
;MINRLVAIIVLLVTLLPLAIIIYAYSTVITAPFANGGIESIQNLILPYVILSITLILGYTVFAFKSNRVPKDKKMLWTIAIVVFHIPAMLVFWFCYIWKRPNISTVAHQT
;
A
#
# COMPACT_ATOMS: atom_id res chain seq x y z
N MET A 1 9.03 6.72 17.55
CA MET A 1 9.61 7.26 16.30
C MET A 1 9.67 6.12 15.29
N ILE A 2 9.22 6.30 14.04
CA ILE A 2 9.48 5.30 12.99
C ILE A 2 10.91 5.51 12.51
N ASN A 3 11.73 4.46 12.59
CA ASN A 3 13.08 4.46 12.07
C ASN A 3 13.03 4.39 10.54
N ARG A 4 14.00 5.01 9.86
CA ARG A 4 14.06 5.04 8.39
C ARG A 4 14.03 3.62 7.78
N LEU A 5 14.63 2.65 8.48
CA LEU A 5 14.59 1.24 8.10
C LEU A 5 13.17 0.68 8.06
N VAL A 6 12.33 0.99 9.05
CA VAL A 6 10.92 0.54 9.07
C VAL A 6 10.17 1.12 7.89
N ALA A 7 10.38 2.39 7.55
CA ALA A 7 9.77 3.00 6.38
C ALA A 7 10.16 2.25 5.09
N ILE A 8 11.45 1.93 4.91
CA ILE A 8 11.95 1.20 3.73
C ILE A 8 11.34 -0.22 3.68
N ILE A 9 11.27 -0.92 4.82
CA ILE A 9 10.65 -2.25 4.89
C ILE A 9 9.18 -2.17 4.47
N VAL A 10 8.42 -1.18 4.96
CA VAL A 10 7.03 -0.99 4.54
C VAL A 10 6.95 -0.75 3.03
N LEU A 11 7.83 0.07 2.46
CA LEU A 11 7.86 0.31 1.01
C LEU A 11 8.10 -0.99 0.22
N LEU A 12 9.10 -1.77 0.61
CA LEU A 12 9.41 -3.06 -0.04
C LEU A 12 8.22 -4.01 0.04
N VAL A 13 7.56 -4.08 1.21
CA VAL A 13 6.36 -4.89 1.41
C VAL A 13 5.18 -4.38 0.56
N THR A 14 5.04 -3.07 0.34
CA THR A 14 4.03 -2.49 -0.57
C THR A 14 4.33 -2.74 -2.04
N LEU A 15 5.60 -2.95 -2.40
CA LEU A 15 6.00 -3.31 -3.76
C LEU A 15 5.81 -4.79 -4.07
N LEU A 16 5.75 -5.69 -3.07
CA LEU A 16 5.49 -7.12 -3.30
C LEU A 16 4.18 -7.41 -4.07
N PRO A 17 3.01 -6.88 -3.65
CA PRO A 17 1.77 -7.09 -4.39
C PRO A 17 1.86 -6.56 -5.83
N LEU A 18 2.58 -5.46 -6.05
CA LEU A 18 2.83 -4.92 -7.39
C LEU A 18 3.66 -5.89 -8.24
N ALA A 19 4.73 -6.47 -7.66
CA ALA A 19 5.55 -7.46 -8.34
C ALA A 19 4.75 -8.73 -8.70
N ILE A 20 3.86 -9.18 -7.81
CA ILE A 20 2.96 -10.32 -8.06
C ILE A 20 2.02 -10.00 -9.22
N ILE A 21 1.44 -8.78 -9.29
CA ILE A 21 0.58 -8.36 -10.40
C ILE A 21 1.35 -8.35 -11.72
N ILE A 22 2.56 -7.79 -11.74
CA ILE A 22 3.41 -7.74 -12.95
C ILE A 22 3.73 -9.15 -13.42
N TYR A 23 4.12 -10.05 -12.51
CA TYR A 23 4.38 -11.45 -12.82
C TYR A 23 3.12 -12.14 -13.36
N ALA A 24 1.98 -12.01 -12.68
CA ALA A 24 0.71 -12.60 -13.11
C ALA A 24 0.26 -12.06 -14.48
N TYR A 25 0.49 -10.78 -14.75
CA TYR A 25 0.18 -10.19 -16.05
C TYR A 25 1.08 -10.76 -17.16
N SER A 26 2.39 -10.89 -16.89
CA SER A 26 3.33 -11.49 -17.84
C SER A 26 2.97 -12.95 -18.15
N THR A 27 2.58 -13.73 -17.14
CA THR A 27 2.17 -15.12 -17.33
C THR A 27 0.89 -15.20 -18.14
N VAL A 28 -0.13 -14.36 -17.89
CA VAL A 28 -1.37 -14.31 -18.69
C VAL A 28 -1.09 -14.00 -20.17
N ILE A 29 -0.19 -13.07 -20.47
CA ILE A 29 0.18 -12.76 -21.87
C ILE A 29 0.84 -13.97 -22.55
N THR A 30 1.70 -14.70 -21.82
CA THR A 30 2.42 -15.86 -22.36
C THR A 30 1.62 -17.18 -22.28
N ALA A 31 0.57 -17.23 -21.46
CA ALA A 31 -0.19 -18.43 -21.09
C ALA A 31 -0.94 -19.13 -22.25
N PRO A 32 -1.42 -18.47 -23.32
CA PRO A 32 -1.98 -19.17 -24.47
C PRO A 32 -0.99 -20.17 -25.11
N PHE A 33 0.30 -20.04 -24.80
CA PHE A 33 1.39 -20.80 -25.39
C PHE A 33 2.15 -21.67 -24.37
N ALA A 34 1.74 -21.71 -23.09
CA ALA A 34 2.47 -22.40 -22.02
C ALA A 34 1.57 -23.31 -21.17
N ASN A 35 1.81 -24.63 -21.25
CA ASN A 35 1.19 -25.61 -20.36
C ASN A 35 1.55 -25.30 -18.90
N GLY A 36 0.53 -25.08 -18.04
CA GLY A 36 0.70 -24.81 -16.61
C GLY A 36 0.58 -23.33 -16.18
N GLY A 37 0.39 -22.39 -17.11
CA GLY A 37 0.25 -20.96 -16.78
C GLY A 37 -0.91 -20.64 -15.82
N ILE A 38 -2.05 -21.34 -15.97
CA ILE A 38 -3.24 -21.13 -15.13
C ILE A 38 -3.02 -21.62 -13.69
N GLU A 39 -2.39 -22.79 -13.50
CA GLU A 39 -2.09 -23.33 -12.16
C GLU A 39 -1.10 -22.44 -11.41
N SER A 40 -0.10 -21.90 -12.11
CA SER A 40 0.87 -20.99 -11.52
C SER A 40 0.23 -19.67 -11.05
N ILE A 41 -0.77 -19.16 -11.77
CA ILE A 41 -1.52 -17.95 -11.37
C ILE A 41 -2.42 -18.27 -10.17
N GLN A 42 -3.12 -19.40 -10.20
CA GLN A 42 -4.06 -19.79 -9.14
C GLN A 42 -3.36 -19.89 -7.78
N ASN A 43 -2.14 -20.44 -7.74
CA ASN A 43 -1.34 -20.53 -6.51
C ASN A 43 -0.88 -19.16 -5.96
N LEU A 44 -0.83 -18.13 -6.81
CA LEU A 44 -0.42 -16.77 -6.41
C LEU A 44 -1.59 -15.90 -5.94
N ILE A 45 -2.84 -16.25 -6.28
CA ILE A 45 -4.02 -15.47 -5.88
C ILE A 45 -4.17 -15.45 -4.36
N LEU A 46 -4.09 -16.61 -3.70
CA LEU A 46 -4.30 -16.73 -2.27
C LEU A 46 -3.29 -15.92 -1.44
N PRO A 47 -1.96 -16.04 -1.64
CA PRO A 47 -0.99 -15.19 -0.95
C PRO A 47 -1.13 -13.71 -1.31
N TYR A 48 -1.48 -13.38 -2.55
CA TYR A 48 -1.74 -11.99 -2.96
C TYR A 48 -2.91 -11.37 -2.18
N VAL A 49 -4.02 -12.09 -2.03
CA VAL A 49 -5.20 -11.62 -1.31
C VAL A 49 -4.88 -11.42 0.17
N ILE A 50 -4.22 -12.40 0.81
CA ILE A 50 -3.82 -12.30 2.22
C ILE A 50 -2.89 -11.11 2.44
N LEU A 51 -1.88 -10.95 1.58
CA LEU A 51 -0.95 -9.83 1.65
C LEU A 51 -1.68 -8.50 1.47
N SER A 52 -2.54 -8.39 0.46
CA SER A 52 -3.32 -7.18 0.17
C SER A 52 -4.21 -6.77 1.33
N ILE A 53 -4.97 -7.71 1.91
CA ILE A 53 -5.82 -7.44 3.08
C ILE A 53 -4.97 -6.99 4.27
N THR A 54 -3.84 -7.65 4.51
CA THR A 54 -2.91 -7.31 5.60
C THR A 54 -2.37 -5.88 5.43
N LEU A 55 -2.01 -5.47 4.21
CA LEU A 55 -1.57 -4.12 3.92
C LEU A 55 -2.69 -3.10 4.10
N ILE A 56 -3.89 -3.36 3.59
CA ILE A 56 -5.03 -2.44 3.73
C ILE A 56 -5.32 -2.20 5.21
N LEU A 57 -5.43 -3.26 6.01
CA LEU A 57 -5.67 -3.17 7.44
C LEU A 57 -4.52 -2.46 8.15
N GLY A 58 -3.27 -2.79 7.83
CA GLY A 58 -2.09 -2.17 8.42
C GLY A 58 -2.02 -0.67 8.17
N TYR A 59 -2.25 -0.23 6.92
CA TYR A 59 -2.27 1.18 6.55
C TYR A 59 -3.46 1.92 7.18
N THR A 60 -4.63 1.28 7.25
CA THR A 60 -5.83 1.86 7.88
C THR A 60 -5.60 2.06 9.38
N VAL A 61 -5.16 1.02 10.09
CA VAL A 61 -4.83 1.10 11.53
C VAL A 61 -3.75 2.15 11.76
N PHE A 62 -2.73 2.24 10.89
CA PHE A 62 -1.72 3.28 10.99
C PHE A 62 -2.31 4.68 10.77
N ALA A 63 -3.19 4.88 9.80
CA ALA A 63 -3.86 6.16 9.56
C ALA A 63 -4.69 6.62 10.77
N PHE A 64 -5.38 5.69 11.44
CA PHE A 64 -6.17 6.01 12.63
C PHE A 64 -5.33 6.21 13.90
N LYS A 65 -4.35 5.33 14.13
CA LYS A 65 -3.49 5.36 15.33
C LYS A 65 -2.45 6.47 15.29
N SER A 66 -1.98 6.85 14.10
CA SER A 66 -0.99 7.91 13.94
C SER A 66 -1.64 9.29 14.06
N ASN A 67 -1.10 10.14 14.94
CA ASN A 67 -1.53 11.55 15.04
C ASN A 67 -0.99 12.43 13.89
N ARG A 68 -0.34 11.81 12.89
CA ARG A 68 0.20 12.49 11.70
C ARG A 68 -0.86 12.78 10.65
N VAL A 69 -1.96 12.02 10.63
CA VAL A 69 -3.06 12.21 9.69
C VAL A 69 -4.12 13.10 10.36
N PRO A 70 -4.48 14.25 9.78
CA PRO A 70 -5.59 15.09 10.27
C PRO A 70 -6.88 14.27 10.41
N LYS A 71 -7.63 14.45 11.51
CA LYS A 71 -8.80 13.61 11.84
C LYS A 71 -9.85 13.60 10.72
N ASP A 72 -10.05 14.75 10.10
CA ASP A 72 -10.90 15.01 8.93
C ASP A 72 -10.47 14.23 7.67
N LYS A 73 -9.17 13.98 7.49
CA LYS A 73 -8.62 13.29 6.30
C LYS A 73 -8.44 11.79 6.48
N LYS A 74 -8.62 11.25 7.69
CA LYS A 74 -8.47 9.80 7.97
C LYS A 74 -9.46 8.95 7.17
N MET A 75 -10.71 9.38 7.12
CA MET A 75 -11.76 8.68 6.39
C MET A 75 -11.50 8.72 4.88
N LEU A 76 -11.11 9.89 4.36
CA LEU A 76 -10.77 10.05 2.94
C LEU A 76 -9.57 9.18 2.53
N TRP A 77 -8.55 9.09 3.38
CA TRP A 77 -7.42 8.20 3.14
C TRP A 77 -7.79 6.73 3.18
N THR A 78 -8.65 6.32 4.11
CA THR A 78 -9.15 4.94 4.17
C THR A 78 -9.88 4.58 2.89
N ILE A 79 -10.78 5.46 2.43
CA ILE A 79 -11.50 5.28 1.16
C ILE A 79 -10.52 5.22 -0.01
N ALA A 80 -9.55 6.14 -0.07
CA ALA A 80 -8.55 6.15 -1.13
C ALA A 80 -7.71 4.87 -1.16
N ILE A 81 -7.31 4.35 -0.01
CA ILE A 81 -6.56 3.08 0.10
C ILE A 81 -7.41 1.90 -0.38
N VAL A 82 -8.71 1.87 -0.08
CA VAL A 82 -9.59 0.80 -0.54
C VAL A 82 -9.86 0.89 -2.04
N VAL A 83 -10.12 2.10 -2.57
CA VAL A 83 -10.48 2.31 -3.98
C VAL A 83 -9.27 2.21 -4.91
N PHE A 84 -8.18 2.90 -4.57
CA PHE A 84 -6.99 2.95 -5.42
C PHE A 84 -5.92 1.93 -5.04
N HIS A 85 -6.08 1.21 -3.93
CA HIS A 85 -5.18 0.15 -3.49
C HIS A 85 -3.71 0.59 -3.47
N ILE A 86 -2.86 0.05 -4.35
CA ILE A 86 -1.41 0.24 -4.35
C ILE A 86 -1.00 1.71 -4.57
N PRO A 87 -1.48 2.42 -5.60
CA PRO A 87 -1.21 3.86 -5.78
C PRO A 87 -1.48 4.70 -4.52
N ALA A 88 -2.62 4.52 -3.86
CA ALA A 88 -2.94 5.28 -2.65
C ALA A 88 -2.01 4.91 -1.48
N MET A 89 -1.66 3.64 -1.31
CA MET A 89 -0.70 3.21 -0.28
C MET A 89 0.68 3.83 -0.49
N LEU A 90 1.15 3.95 -1.74
CA LEU A 90 2.42 4.60 -2.07
C LEU A 90 2.41 6.10 -1.72
N VAL A 91 1.36 6.81 -2.14
CA VAL A 91 1.23 8.25 -1.81
C VAL A 91 1.09 8.45 -0.30
N PHE A 92 0.31 7.61 0.38
CA PHE A 92 0.17 7.65 1.83
C PHE A 92 1.51 7.44 2.53
N TRP A 93 2.28 6.44 2.08
CA TRP A 93 3.60 6.15 2.61
C TRP A 93 4.53 7.35 2.46
N PHE A 94 4.57 7.96 1.27
CA PHE A 94 5.41 9.13 1.02
C PHE A 94 5.01 10.33 1.90
N CYS A 95 3.71 10.60 2.04
CA CYS A 95 3.19 11.76 2.76
C CYS A 95 3.27 11.65 4.29
N TYR A 96 3.08 10.45 4.87
CA TYR A 96 2.91 10.28 6.32
C TYR A 96 3.94 9.37 6.99
N ILE A 97 4.53 8.44 6.25
CA ILE A 97 5.54 7.50 6.76
C ILE A 97 6.93 8.09 6.52
N TRP A 98 7.22 8.50 5.28
CA TRP A 98 8.50 9.08 4.88
C TRP A 98 8.63 10.55 5.31
N LYS A 99 7.73 11.42 4.82
CA LYS A 99 7.71 12.84 5.20
C LYS A 99 6.93 12.99 6.52
N ARG A 100 7.48 13.72 7.48
CA ARG A 100 6.70 14.15 8.66
C ARG A 100 5.92 15.40 8.23
N PRO A 101 4.58 15.41 8.33
CA PRO A 101 3.85 16.66 8.13
C PRO A 101 4.31 17.64 9.22
N ASN A 102 4.87 18.77 8.80
CA ASN A 102 5.27 19.85 9.70
C ASN A 102 3.99 20.64 10.01
N ILE A 103 3.30 20.28 11.09
CA ILE A 103 1.98 20.83 11.46
C ILE A 103 2.09 22.32 11.90
N SER A 104 3.31 22.86 11.99
CA SER A 104 3.62 24.16 12.60
C SER A 104 3.39 25.41 11.74
N THR A 105 2.90 25.32 10.51
CA THR A 105 2.79 26.50 9.61
C THR A 105 1.38 27.11 9.47
N VAL A 106 0.34 26.50 10.05
CA VAL A 106 -1.04 27.05 9.93
C VAL A 106 -1.45 27.88 11.16
N ALA A 107 -0.74 27.75 12.28
CA ALA A 107 -1.08 28.44 13.54
C ALA A 107 -0.59 29.91 13.63
N HIS A 108 0.00 30.46 12.56
CA HIS A 108 0.58 31.82 12.57
C HIS A 108 -0.12 32.80 11.61
N GLN A 109 -1.29 32.45 11.05
CA GLN A 109 -2.01 33.32 10.10
C GLN A 109 -3.47 33.60 10.47
N THR A 110 -3.86 33.48 11.74
CA THR A 110 -5.15 33.95 12.24
C THR A 110 -4.99 34.77 13.50
#